data_AF-A0A520X3Z8-F1
#
_entry.id   AF-A0A520X3Z8-F1
#
_cell.length_a   1.000
_cell.length_b   1.000
_cell.length_c   1.000
_cell.angle_alpha   90.00
_cell.angle_beta   90.00
_cell.angle_gamma   90.00
#
_symmetry.space_group_name_H-M   'P 1'
#
loop_
_entity.id
_entity.type
_entity.pdbx_description
1 polymer ?
#
loop_
_entity_poly.entity_id
_entity_poly.type
_entity_poly.pdbx_seq_one_letter_code
_entity_poly.pdbx_strand_id
1 'polypeptide(L)'
;MTGGEGPKILLVIGGGIAAYKSCELVRLIRKQGGTVTCVLTEGGSKFVTPMALAALSENPVHTTLWDLRNEVEMGHIQLSREADLLVVCPATANMLAKMAAGIADDLATTLLLATDKPVMVAPAMNVKMWQHDATQMNVARLREAGVAVLDPDEGPMACGEFGPGRLREPEDIWNAIADMLGAERVASRTGADLAPAPLRTAPEIEALEPEPEVASKGMLGGLLSSLIPRSMPKRSIEEIEAQWDVPEEVEGEDLPADNAEWGDEPVGDETSGDDLATPATEPPEVPVDAGPLLASKGKAASAPPTDADAINHEVLTGAGKQRPEPIVTGSPLVEDEPFENSPLDGQPEFDPDPEHRPLYGRHVLVTAGPTHEPIDPVRYIANRSSGKQGFAIAAAAAAAGARVTLVAGPVHLKTPPGVDRIDVESAREMADAVRGSLPADAAVMVAAVADWRSRDFVEQKMKKRGSAPPALILEENPDILTNLSVGDQRPKLVVGFAAETDNLLDNARSKRKRKGADWIVANDVSGDVMGGSDNAVHIVTSQGVEDLPQMHKDDVARALVERMAEALAQSGEEE
;
A
#
# COMPACT_ATOMS: atom_id res chain seq x y z
N MET A 1 -14.98 47.41 17.28
CA MET A 1 -14.03 46.46 16.67
C MET A 1 -14.90 45.45 15.93
N THR A 2 -14.90 45.49 14.60
CA THR A 2 -15.76 44.66 13.75
C THR A 2 -15.42 43.19 13.96
N GLY A 3 -16.38 42.40 14.42
CA GLY A 3 -16.25 40.95 14.58
C GLY A 3 -16.27 40.25 13.22
N GLY A 4 -15.11 40.18 12.57
CA GLY A 4 -14.89 39.34 11.38
C GLY A 4 -14.35 37.98 11.79
N GLU A 5 -14.83 36.92 11.13
CA GLU A 5 -14.22 35.58 11.20
C GLU A 5 -12.73 35.68 10.83
N GLY A 6 -11.86 34.93 11.53
CA GLY A 6 -10.44 34.88 11.20
C GLY A 6 -10.15 34.20 9.85
N PRO A 7 -8.90 34.27 9.35
CA PRO A 7 -8.56 33.85 7.99
C PRO A 7 -8.86 32.37 7.75
N LYS A 8 -9.40 32.05 6.57
CA LYS A 8 -9.71 30.68 6.13
C LYS A 8 -8.59 30.14 5.25
N ILE A 9 -7.83 29.18 5.77
CA ILE A 9 -6.66 28.63 5.09
C ILE A 9 -6.96 27.22 4.57
N LEU A 10 -6.73 26.99 3.28
CA LEU A 10 -6.69 25.63 2.74
C LEU A 10 -5.24 25.16 2.67
N LEU A 11 -4.87 24.23 3.56
CA LEU A 11 -3.50 23.76 3.75
C LEU A 11 -3.26 22.44 3.03
N VAL A 12 -2.53 22.49 1.92
CA VAL A 12 -2.03 21.32 1.18
C VAL A 12 -0.72 20.82 1.81
N ILE A 13 -0.68 19.55 2.21
CA ILE A 13 0.49 18.95 2.88
C ILE A 13 1.17 17.93 1.96
N GLY A 14 2.36 18.28 1.48
CA GLY A 14 3.18 17.46 0.59
C GLY A 14 4.00 16.37 1.30
N GLY A 15 4.52 15.42 0.52
CA GLY A 15 5.28 14.26 1.02
C GLY A 15 6.77 14.52 1.22
N GLY A 16 7.14 15.07 2.37
CA GLY A 16 8.53 15.19 2.79
C GLY A 16 8.68 15.12 4.30
N ILE A 17 9.90 14.89 4.78
CA ILE A 17 10.19 14.75 6.22
C ILE A 17 9.67 15.93 7.05
N ALA A 18 9.62 17.13 6.48
CA ALA A 18 9.13 18.32 7.18
C ALA A 18 7.60 18.38 7.35
N ALA A 19 6.84 17.40 6.86
CA ALA A 19 5.38 17.38 6.96
C ALA A 19 4.87 17.43 8.41
N TYR A 20 5.62 16.89 9.38
CA TYR A 20 5.24 17.00 10.80
C TYR A 20 5.18 18.46 11.28
N LYS A 21 5.96 19.38 10.70
CA LYS A 21 5.92 20.81 11.05
C LYS A 21 4.60 21.46 10.63
N SER A 22 3.91 20.91 9.63
CA SER A 22 2.58 21.37 9.24
C SER A 22 1.55 21.16 10.35
N CYS A 23 1.73 20.18 11.25
CA CYS A 23 0.89 20.03 12.44
C CYS A 23 1.00 21.24 13.39
N GLU A 24 2.22 21.75 13.60
CA GLU A 24 2.41 22.94 14.43
C GLU A 24 1.88 24.20 13.74
N LEU A 25 2.04 24.30 12.41
CA LEU A 25 1.44 25.37 11.62
C LEU A 25 -0.09 25.39 11.75
N VAL A 26 -0.75 24.23 11.68
CA VAL A 26 -2.21 24.09 11.90
C VAL A 26 -2.61 24.62 13.27
N ARG A 27 -1.88 24.24 14.33
CA ARG A 27 -2.13 24.74 15.69
C ARG A 27 -1.95 26.24 15.79
N LEU A 28 -0.90 26.77 15.14
CA LEU A 28 -0.58 28.18 15.16
C LEU A 28 -1.67 29.02 14.47
N ILE A 29 -2.10 28.63 13.26
CA ILE A 29 -3.18 29.29 12.52
C ILE A 29 -4.45 29.39 13.39
N ARG A 30 -4.82 28.28 14.04
CA ARG A 30 -6.00 28.25 14.92
C ARG A 30 -5.84 29.09 16.18
N LYS A 31 -4.66 29.07 16.79
CA LYS A 31 -4.35 29.89 17.97
C LYS A 31 -4.51 31.39 17.66
N GLN A 32 -4.27 31.79 16.41
CA GLN A 32 -4.45 33.16 15.93
C GLN A 32 -5.88 33.46 15.44
N GLY A 33 -6.83 32.56 15.70
CA GLY A 33 -8.24 32.74 15.36
C GLY A 33 -8.60 32.38 13.92
N GLY A 34 -7.66 31.89 13.12
CA GLY A 34 -7.92 31.39 11.77
C GLY A 34 -8.57 30.00 11.78
N THR A 35 -9.17 29.64 10.65
CA THR A 35 -9.65 28.28 10.38
C THR A 35 -8.76 27.63 9.33
N VAL A 36 -8.57 26.32 9.43
CA VAL A 36 -7.71 25.58 8.51
C VAL A 36 -8.39 24.30 8.07
N THR A 37 -8.50 24.10 6.77
CA THR A 37 -8.96 22.85 6.17
C THR A 37 -7.76 22.20 5.52
N CYS A 38 -7.47 20.94 5.88
CA CYS A 38 -6.26 20.28 5.41
C CYS A 38 -6.56 19.38 4.20
N VAL A 39 -5.69 19.46 3.20
CA VAL A 39 -5.63 18.55 2.06
C VAL A 39 -4.33 17.78 2.16
N LEU A 40 -4.42 16.49 2.48
CA LEU A 40 -3.25 15.65 2.68
C LEU A 40 -2.96 14.82 1.43
N THR A 41 -1.81 15.07 0.80
CA THR A 41 -1.37 14.28 -0.35
C THR A 41 -1.05 12.85 0.05
N GLU A 42 -1.04 11.92 -0.91
CA GLU A 42 -0.61 10.54 -0.67
C GLU A 42 0.80 10.49 -0.05
N GLY A 43 1.74 11.27 -0.60
CA GLY A 43 3.08 11.40 -0.04
C GLY A 43 3.10 11.98 1.38
N GLY A 44 2.28 13.00 1.65
CA GLY A 44 2.16 13.61 2.97
C GLY A 44 1.62 12.63 4.03
N SER A 45 0.71 11.74 3.61
CA SER A 45 0.12 10.71 4.48
C SER A 45 1.13 9.69 5.02
N LYS A 46 2.32 9.60 4.41
CA LYS A 46 3.42 8.74 4.90
C LYS A 46 4.14 9.32 6.12
N PHE A 47 3.95 10.60 6.41
CA PHE A 47 4.63 11.32 7.50
C PHE A 47 3.66 11.82 8.59
N VAL A 48 2.44 12.19 8.21
CA VAL A 48 1.41 12.68 9.13
C VAL A 48 0.08 12.01 8.80
N THR A 49 -0.69 11.65 9.81
CA THR A 49 -1.98 10.98 9.60
C THR A 49 -3.13 11.99 9.40
N PRO A 50 -4.16 11.63 8.60
CA PRO A 50 -5.38 12.44 8.51
C PRO A 50 -6.03 12.68 9.87
N MET A 51 -5.97 11.70 10.78
CA MET A 51 -6.56 11.82 12.12
C MET A 51 -5.87 12.89 12.98
N ALA A 52 -4.53 12.95 12.95
CA ALA A 52 -3.80 13.99 13.65
C ALA A 52 -4.19 15.38 13.12
N LEU A 53 -4.26 15.54 11.80
CA LEU A 53 -4.63 16.80 11.17
C LEU A 53 -6.10 17.18 11.45
N ALA A 54 -7.02 16.23 11.45
CA ALA A 54 -8.43 16.47 11.78
C ALA A 54 -8.59 16.92 13.24
N ALA A 55 -7.90 16.27 14.18
CA ALA A 55 -7.92 16.64 15.59
C ALA A 55 -7.33 18.04 15.83
N LEU A 56 -6.24 18.38 15.15
CA LEU A 56 -5.60 19.68 15.31
C LEU A 56 -6.39 20.81 14.62
N SER A 57 -6.91 20.56 13.42
CA SER A 57 -7.66 21.55 12.63
C SER A 57 -9.10 21.73 13.09
N GLU A 58 -9.67 20.74 13.77
CA GLU A 58 -11.11 20.63 14.06
C GLU A 58 -11.99 20.68 12.80
N ASN A 59 -11.41 20.36 11.64
CA ASN A 59 -12.08 20.29 10.35
C ASN A 59 -11.83 18.92 9.68
N PRO A 60 -12.69 18.53 8.72
CA PRO A 60 -12.41 17.38 7.87
C PRO A 60 -11.07 17.52 7.14
N VAL A 61 -10.39 16.40 6.94
CA VAL A 61 -9.16 16.33 6.15
C VAL A 61 -9.47 15.61 4.85
N HIS A 62 -9.14 16.25 3.73
CA HIS A 62 -9.39 15.71 2.40
C HIS A 62 -8.14 15.05 1.85
N THR A 63 -8.28 13.84 1.31
CA THR A 63 -7.14 13.01 0.89
C THR A 63 -7.20 12.56 -0.56
N THR A 64 -8.37 12.60 -1.19
CA THR A 64 -8.59 12.06 -2.53
C THR A 64 -9.53 12.93 -3.34
N LEU A 65 -9.32 12.96 -4.65
CA LEU A 65 -10.22 13.62 -5.61
C LEU A 65 -11.57 12.90 -5.68
N TRP A 66 -11.55 11.60 -5.39
CA TRP A 66 -12.63 10.64 -5.65
C TRP A 66 -13.44 10.32 -4.38
N ASP A 67 -13.97 11.35 -3.72
CA ASP A 67 -14.82 11.18 -2.55
C ASP A 67 -16.31 11.25 -2.93
N LEU A 68 -16.94 10.07 -3.02
CA LEU A 68 -18.35 9.88 -3.35
C LEU A 68 -19.34 10.61 -2.43
N ARG A 69 -18.92 11.09 -1.24
CA ARG A 69 -19.76 11.90 -0.36
C ARG A 69 -19.78 13.38 -0.75
N ASN A 70 -18.68 13.87 -1.31
CA ASN A 70 -18.45 15.27 -1.63
C ASN A 70 -18.55 15.58 -3.14
N GLU A 71 -18.72 14.56 -4.01
CA GLU A 71 -18.88 14.76 -5.46
C GLU A 71 -20.25 15.32 -5.89
N VAL A 72 -21.27 15.27 -5.01
CA VAL A 72 -22.60 15.84 -5.30
C VAL A 72 -22.54 17.38 -5.37
N GLU A 73 -21.58 17.99 -4.67
CA GLU A 73 -21.24 19.41 -4.73
C GLU A 73 -19.77 19.52 -5.14
N MET A 74 -19.44 19.66 -6.43
CA MET A 74 -18.08 19.85 -6.99
C MET A 74 -16.96 20.22 -5.97
N GLY A 75 -16.49 19.25 -5.18
CA GLY A 75 -15.86 19.55 -3.88
C GLY A 75 -14.51 20.24 -3.98
N HIS A 76 -13.76 19.99 -5.05
CA HIS A 76 -12.50 20.67 -5.33
C HIS A 76 -12.72 22.17 -5.65
N ILE A 77 -13.82 22.53 -6.30
CA ILE A 77 -14.11 23.94 -6.60
C ILE A 77 -14.60 24.66 -5.33
N GLN A 78 -15.40 24.00 -4.50
CA GLN A 78 -15.95 24.59 -3.30
C GLN A 78 -14.90 24.81 -2.20
N LEU A 79 -14.05 23.82 -1.95
CA LEU A 79 -12.96 23.92 -0.96
C LEU A 79 -12.02 25.09 -1.25
N SER A 80 -11.69 25.30 -2.53
CA SER A 80 -10.88 26.45 -2.92
C SER A 80 -11.62 27.78 -2.76
N ARG A 81 -12.93 27.84 -3.01
CA ARG A 81 -13.70 29.10 -2.95
C ARG A 81 -13.91 29.60 -1.52
N GLU A 82 -14.05 28.67 -0.58
CA GLU A 82 -14.24 28.94 0.84
C GLU A 82 -12.97 29.44 1.53
N ALA A 83 -11.80 29.21 0.94
CA ALA A 83 -10.53 29.70 1.44
C ALA A 83 -10.25 31.15 1.02
N ASP A 84 -9.54 31.86 1.89
CA ASP A 84 -8.94 33.17 1.61
C ASP A 84 -7.54 33.01 1.00
N LEU A 85 -6.84 31.92 1.36
CA LEU A 85 -5.49 31.59 0.90
C LEU A 85 -5.29 30.07 0.82
N LEU A 86 -4.67 29.61 -0.27
CA LEU A 86 -4.14 28.25 -0.37
C LEU A 86 -2.67 28.25 0.03
N VAL A 87 -2.29 27.32 0.91
CA VAL A 87 -0.90 27.16 1.37
C VAL A 87 -0.44 25.74 1.09
N VAL A 88 0.69 25.57 0.40
CA VAL A 88 1.35 24.26 0.23
C VAL A 88 2.53 24.16 1.19
N CYS A 89 2.42 23.33 2.22
CA CYS A 89 3.45 23.18 3.25
C CYS A 89 3.52 21.74 3.78
N PRO A 90 4.66 21.03 3.62
CA PRO A 90 5.79 21.40 2.77
C PRO A 90 5.44 21.27 1.28
N ALA A 91 5.99 22.16 0.46
CA ALA A 91 6.00 22.03 -0.99
C ALA A 91 7.26 21.28 -1.43
N THR A 92 7.11 20.03 -1.86
CA THR A 92 8.23 19.22 -2.35
C THR A 92 8.61 19.62 -3.78
N ALA A 93 9.81 19.24 -4.25
CA ALA A 93 10.21 19.49 -5.63
C ALA A 93 9.19 18.92 -6.65
N ASN A 94 8.63 17.75 -6.37
CA ASN A 94 7.57 17.14 -7.18
C ASN A 94 6.32 18.02 -7.24
N MET A 95 5.88 18.58 -6.11
CA MET A 95 4.73 19.47 -6.08
C MET A 95 4.99 20.75 -6.87
N LEU A 96 6.16 21.37 -6.72
CA LEU A 96 6.54 22.55 -7.50
C LEU A 96 6.57 22.26 -9.01
N ALA A 97 7.10 21.10 -9.40
CA ALA A 97 7.13 20.68 -10.80
C ALA A 97 5.71 20.47 -11.38
N LYS A 98 4.83 19.79 -10.65
CA LYS A 98 3.44 19.59 -11.06
C LYS A 98 2.68 20.91 -11.20
N MET A 99 2.83 21.82 -10.23
CA MET A 99 2.22 23.15 -10.28
C MET A 99 2.73 23.95 -11.49
N ALA A 100 4.05 23.96 -11.73
CA ALA A 100 4.64 24.71 -12.85
C ALA A 100 4.24 24.15 -14.22
N ALA A 101 4.03 22.82 -14.31
CA ALA A 101 3.60 22.14 -15.52
C ALA A 101 2.08 22.15 -15.74
N GLY A 102 1.28 22.51 -14.73
CA GLY A 102 -0.19 22.44 -14.78
C GLY A 102 -0.73 21.01 -14.73
N ILE A 103 -0.01 20.09 -14.07
CA ILE A 103 -0.47 18.72 -13.84
C ILE A 103 -1.49 18.74 -12.71
N ALA A 104 -2.65 18.12 -12.94
CA ALA A 104 -3.76 18.00 -11.98
C ALA A 104 -4.21 16.53 -11.88
N ASP A 105 -3.37 15.70 -11.27
CA ASP A 105 -3.53 14.25 -11.18
C ASP A 105 -3.97 13.75 -9.79
N ASP A 106 -4.05 14.64 -8.80
CA ASP A 106 -4.61 14.38 -7.47
C ASP A 106 -5.47 15.57 -6.98
N LEU A 107 -6.10 15.44 -5.81
CA LEU A 107 -6.96 16.51 -5.25
C LEU A 107 -6.17 17.82 -5.05
N ALA A 108 -4.97 17.73 -4.49
CA ALA A 108 -4.15 18.88 -4.16
C ALA A 108 -3.76 19.68 -5.41
N THR A 109 -3.24 19.00 -6.42
CA THR A 109 -2.82 19.61 -7.68
C THR A 109 -4.00 20.13 -8.50
N THR A 110 -5.14 19.42 -8.47
CA THR A 110 -6.39 19.90 -9.07
C THR A 110 -6.88 21.18 -8.41
N LEU A 111 -6.86 21.26 -7.07
CA LEU A 111 -7.22 22.47 -6.32
C LEU A 111 -6.34 23.66 -6.70
N LEU A 112 -5.02 23.43 -6.76
CA LEU A 112 -4.04 24.46 -7.09
C LEU A 112 -4.17 24.96 -8.53
N LEU A 113 -4.62 24.11 -9.47
CA LEU A 113 -4.87 24.51 -10.85
C LEU A 113 -6.21 25.24 -11.02
N ALA A 114 -7.23 24.86 -10.24
CA ALA A 114 -8.60 25.36 -10.38
C ALA A 114 -8.90 26.62 -9.56
N THR A 115 -7.99 27.03 -8.66
CA THR A 115 -8.20 28.14 -7.73
C THR A 115 -8.11 29.52 -8.41
N ASP A 116 -8.95 30.45 -7.96
CA ASP A 116 -8.83 31.89 -8.23
C ASP A 116 -8.29 32.68 -7.03
N LYS A 117 -7.97 31.97 -5.93
CA LYS A 117 -7.44 32.56 -4.70
C LYS A 117 -5.92 32.69 -4.76
N PRO A 118 -5.33 33.57 -3.94
CA PRO A 118 -3.89 33.60 -3.76
C PRO A 118 -3.35 32.24 -3.32
N VAL A 119 -2.17 31.88 -3.82
CA VAL A 119 -1.46 30.65 -3.48
C VAL A 119 -0.10 30.99 -2.91
N MET A 120 0.24 30.39 -1.77
CA MET A 120 1.56 30.40 -1.17
C MET A 120 2.15 28.99 -1.13
N VAL A 121 3.44 28.86 -1.38
CA VAL A 121 4.15 27.59 -1.22
C VAL A 121 5.35 27.78 -0.29
N ALA A 122 5.54 26.82 0.62
CA ALA A 122 6.65 26.74 1.56
C ALA A 122 7.53 25.53 1.20
N PRO A 123 8.58 25.72 0.37
CA PRO A 123 9.41 24.62 -0.12
C PRO A 123 10.17 23.90 1.00
N ALA A 124 10.30 22.58 0.87
CA ALA A 124 11.19 21.78 1.69
C ALA A 124 11.75 20.59 0.91
N MET A 125 13.08 20.53 0.78
CA MET A 125 13.78 19.47 0.05
C MET A 125 15.28 19.49 0.36
N ASN A 126 15.99 18.46 -0.09
CA ASN A 126 17.45 18.42 -0.01
C ASN A 126 18.09 19.60 -0.80
N VAL A 127 19.28 20.06 -0.38
CA VAL A 127 19.98 21.22 -0.99
C VAL A 127 20.27 21.01 -2.47
N LYS A 128 20.66 19.81 -2.90
CA LYS A 128 20.88 19.49 -4.32
C LYS A 128 19.59 19.57 -5.11
N MET A 129 18.47 19.13 -4.53
CA MET A 129 17.16 19.25 -5.16
C MET A 129 16.72 20.71 -5.28
N TRP A 130 16.96 21.53 -4.25
CA TRP A 130 16.64 22.96 -4.28
C TRP A 130 17.49 23.68 -5.33
N GLN A 131 18.80 23.46 -5.33
CA GLN A 131 19.74 24.10 -6.26
C GLN A 131 19.64 23.58 -7.70
N HIS A 132 18.93 22.47 -7.94
CA HIS A 132 18.80 21.91 -9.28
C HIS A 132 18.09 22.89 -10.23
N ASP A 133 18.63 23.05 -11.44
CA ASP A 133 18.12 24.02 -12.43
C ASP A 133 16.64 23.84 -12.72
N ALA A 134 16.16 22.59 -12.87
CA ALA A 134 14.74 22.31 -13.05
C ALA A 134 13.86 22.85 -11.91
N THR A 135 14.31 22.72 -10.65
CA THR A 135 13.58 23.26 -9.49
C THR A 135 13.58 24.78 -9.52
N GLN A 136 14.72 25.40 -9.81
CA GLN A 136 14.85 26.86 -9.90
C GLN A 136 14.00 27.44 -11.04
N MET A 137 13.94 26.75 -12.19
CA MET A 137 13.07 27.10 -13.31
C MET A 137 11.58 27.02 -12.91
N ASN A 138 11.19 25.96 -12.21
CA ASN A 138 9.81 25.83 -11.71
C ASN A 138 9.47 26.93 -10.71
N VAL A 139 10.37 27.24 -9.77
CA VAL A 139 10.20 28.32 -8.80
C VAL A 139 10.05 29.68 -9.49
N ALA A 140 10.92 29.98 -10.47
CA ALA A 140 10.84 31.21 -11.23
C ALA A 140 9.51 31.33 -11.98
N ARG A 141 9.08 30.25 -12.65
CA ARG A 141 7.80 30.20 -13.37
C ARG A 141 6.60 30.38 -12.43
N LEU A 142 6.62 29.77 -11.25
CA LEU A 142 5.57 29.92 -10.25
C LEU A 142 5.48 31.36 -9.72
N ARG A 143 6.63 31.99 -9.46
CA ARG A 143 6.69 33.42 -9.07
C ARG A 143 6.15 34.33 -10.17
N GLU A 144 6.51 34.07 -11.43
CA GLU A 144 5.99 34.80 -12.58
C GLU A 144 4.47 34.63 -12.73
N ALA A 145 3.95 33.43 -12.41
CA ALA A 145 2.52 33.14 -12.38
C ALA A 145 1.78 33.73 -11.16
N GLY A 146 2.46 34.49 -10.29
CA GLY A 146 1.86 35.15 -9.13
C GLY A 146 1.76 34.29 -7.87
N VAL A 147 2.36 33.10 -7.85
CA VAL A 147 2.44 32.27 -6.64
C VAL A 147 3.48 32.83 -5.67
N ALA A 148 3.10 33.00 -4.40
CA ALA A 148 4.02 33.41 -3.35
C ALA A 148 4.92 32.24 -2.94
N VAL A 149 6.12 32.17 -3.53
CA VAL A 149 7.12 31.14 -3.22
C VAL A 149 8.08 31.63 -2.13
N LEU A 150 7.94 31.09 -0.92
CA LEU A 150 8.89 31.33 0.17
C LEU A 150 10.24 30.69 -0.16
N ASP A 151 11.35 31.39 0.07
CA ASP A 151 12.66 30.74 0.07
C ASP A 151 12.78 29.78 1.27
N PRO A 152 13.42 28.61 1.15
CA PRO A 152 13.68 27.75 2.28
C PRO A 152 14.75 28.35 3.20
N ASP A 153 14.78 27.89 4.45
CA ASP A 153 15.86 28.20 5.38
C ASP A 153 17.16 27.49 4.97
N GLU A 154 18.27 28.09 5.37
CA GLU A 154 19.58 27.44 5.40
C GLU A 154 19.81 26.74 6.74
N GLY A 155 20.33 25.52 6.68
CA GLY A 155 20.71 24.79 7.88
C GLY A 155 21.08 23.33 7.64
N PRO A 156 21.35 22.58 8.72
CA PRO A 156 21.59 21.14 8.62
C PRO A 156 20.30 20.42 8.22
N MET A 157 20.44 19.44 7.32
CA MET A 157 19.34 18.63 6.80
C MET A 157 19.38 17.22 7.38
N ALA A 158 18.25 16.51 7.30
CA ALA A 158 18.14 15.12 7.79
C ALA A 158 19.12 14.15 7.10
N CYS A 159 19.60 14.48 5.89
CA CYS A 159 20.57 13.69 5.14
C CYS A 159 22.04 14.02 5.47
N GLY A 160 22.30 14.90 6.45
CA GLY A 160 23.67 15.30 6.86
C GLY A 160 24.30 16.41 6.03
N GLU A 161 23.62 16.92 4.99
CA GLU A 161 24.07 18.07 4.21
C GLU A 161 23.69 19.40 4.88
N PHE A 162 24.43 20.47 4.57
CA PHE A 162 24.16 21.83 5.04
C PHE A 162 23.92 22.76 3.85
N GLY A 163 22.86 23.56 3.89
CA GLY A 163 22.56 24.55 2.85
C GLY A 163 21.09 24.93 2.78
N PRO A 164 20.67 25.65 1.74
CA PRO A 164 19.27 26.05 1.54
C PRO A 164 18.41 24.84 1.16
N GLY A 165 17.23 24.73 1.75
CA GLY A 165 16.27 23.66 1.45
C GLY A 165 15.44 23.20 2.65
N ARG A 166 15.81 23.63 3.86
CA ARG A 166 15.05 23.34 5.08
C ARG A 166 13.74 24.13 5.07
N LEU A 167 12.63 23.48 5.46
CA LEU A 167 11.37 24.18 5.66
C LEU A 167 11.56 25.28 6.72
N ARG A 168 11.06 26.50 6.44
CA ARG A 168 10.99 27.59 7.43
C ARG A 168 10.26 27.14 8.69
N GLU A 169 10.55 27.80 9.80
CA GLU A 169 9.80 27.53 11.02
C GLU A 169 8.32 27.92 10.88
N PRO A 170 7.39 27.19 11.53
CA PRO A 170 5.96 27.45 11.42
C PRO A 170 5.56 28.90 11.72
N GLU A 171 6.25 29.56 12.66
CA GLU A 171 6.05 30.97 12.99
C GLU A 171 6.36 31.91 11.81
N ASP A 172 7.40 31.62 11.04
CA ASP A 172 7.77 32.41 9.86
C ASP A 172 6.81 32.17 8.70
N ILE A 173 6.32 30.94 8.54
CA ILE A 173 5.29 30.62 7.56
C ILE A 173 3.98 31.33 7.92
N TRP A 174 3.58 31.31 9.20
CA TRP A 174 2.44 32.09 9.67
C TRP A 174 2.62 33.59 9.42
N ASN A 175 3.79 34.14 9.72
CA ASN A 175 4.06 35.56 9.49
C ASN A 175 3.91 35.94 8.01
N ALA A 176 4.33 35.07 7.10
CA ALA A 176 4.12 35.29 5.67
C ALA A 176 2.63 35.19 5.27
N ILE A 177 1.87 34.26 5.84
CA ILE A 177 0.42 34.16 5.68
C ILE A 177 -0.27 35.43 6.21
N ALA A 178 0.13 35.88 7.39
CA ALA A 178 -0.40 37.06 8.05
C ALA A 178 -0.13 38.34 7.25
N ASP A 179 1.07 38.48 6.68
CA ASP A 179 1.42 39.60 5.80
C ASP A 179 0.54 39.62 4.53
N MET A 180 0.17 38.45 3.96
CA MET A 180 -0.73 38.37 2.79
C MET A 180 -2.19 38.69 3.12
N LEU A 181 -2.66 38.32 4.31
CA LEU A 181 -4.06 38.43 4.72
C LEU A 181 -4.35 39.63 5.64
N GLY A 182 -3.33 40.40 6.01
CA GLY A 182 -3.46 41.53 6.94
C GLY A 182 -3.74 41.10 8.39
N ALA A 183 -3.26 39.93 8.81
CA ALA A 183 -3.42 39.41 10.17
C ALA A 183 -2.23 39.79 11.09
N GLU A 184 -2.35 39.51 12.38
CA GLU A 184 -1.29 39.81 13.36
C GLU A 184 -0.14 38.80 13.29
N ARG A 185 1.09 39.32 13.33
CA ARG A 185 2.33 38.52 13.33
C ARG A 185 2.62 37.95 14.71
N VAL A 186 3.37 36.86 14.73
CA VAL A 186 3.92 36.26 15.95
C VAL A 186 5.43 36.42 16.00
N ALA A 187 6.00 36.34 17.21
CA ALA A 187 7.45 36.32 17.36
C ALA A 187 8.05 35.07 16.70
N SER A 188 8.97 35.28 15.77
CA SER A 188 9.76 34.19 15.16
C SER A 188 10.70 33.57 16.18
N ARG A 189 10.83 32.24 16.20
CA ARG A 189 11.89 31.58 16.98
C ARG A 189 13.21 31.74 16.26
N THR A 190 14.25 32.20 16.96
CA THR A 190 15.61 32.21 16.39
C THR A 190 16.22 30.81 16.55
N GLY A 191 16.99 30.35 15.56
CA GLY A 191 17.62 29.02 15.58
C GLY A 191 18.55 28.73 16.78
N ALA A 192 18.84 29.73 17.61
CA ALA A 192 19.59 29.58 18.87
C ALA A 192 18.77 28.92 19.99
N ASP A 193 17.43 28.99 19.96
CA ASP A 193 16.55 28.35 20.95
C ASP A 193 16.30 26.86 20.66
N LEU A 194 16.93 26.32 19.61
CA LEU A 194 16.73 24.97 19.08
C LEU A 194 18.03 24.15 19.04
N ALA A 195 18.96 24.37 19.98
CA ALA A 195 19.94 23.34 20.27
C ALA A 195 19.16 22.05 20.64
N PRO A 196 19.48 20.88 20.05
CA PRO A 196 18.96 19.64 20.59
C PRO A 196 19.30 19.63 22.07
N ALA A 197 18.31 19.39 22.93
CA ALA A 197 18.59 19.19 24.34
C ALA A 197 19.75 18.18 24.41
N PRO A 198 20.86 18.51 25.11
CA PRO A 198 21.96 17.57 25.21
C PRO A 198 21.36 16.24 25.65
N LEU A 199 21.73 15.15 24.97
CA LEU A 199 21.39 13.79 25.36
C LEU A 199 21.60 13.72 26.87
N ARG A 200 20.50 13.77 27.62
CA ARG A 200 20.56 13.57 29.06
C ARG A 200 21.07 12.15 29.18
N THR A 201 22.30 12.00 29.69
CA THR A 201 22.76 10.74 30.24
C THR A 201 21.62 10.18 31.05
N ALA A 202 21.23 8.92 30.76
CA ALA A 202 20.16 8.25 31.47
C ALA A 202 20.35 8.52 32.98
N PRO A 203 19.34 9.06 33.68
CA PRO A 203 19.46 9.18 35.11
C PRO A 203 19.64 7.75 35.64
N GLU A 204 20.65 7.55 36.49
CA GLU A 204 20.71 6.35 37.32
C GLU A 204 19.35 6.18 37.98
N ILE A 205 18.72 5.04 37.75
CA ILE A 205 17.44 4.68 38.36
C ILE A 205 17.74 4.47 39.85
N GLU A 206 17.62 5.53 40.64
CA GLU A 206 17.56 5.45 42.08
C GLU A 206 16.18 4.87 42.44
N ALA A 207 16.20 3.74 43.17
CA ALA A 207 15.01 3.01 43.56
C ALA A 207 14.08 3.92 44.39
N LEU A 208 12.87 4.18 43.87
CA LEU A 208 11.82 4.87 44.61
C LEU A 208 11.31 3.97 45.74
N GLU A 209 11.46 4.46 46.98
CA GLU A 209 10.79 3.89 48.15
C GLU A 209 9.27 4.06 48.07
N PRO A 210 8.47 3.15 48.64
CA PRO A 210 7.01 3.22 48.56
C PRO A 210 6.44 4.29 49.50
N GLU A 211 5.74 5.27 48.92
CA GLU A 211 4.94 6.26 49.65
C GLU A 211 3.59 5.67 50.14
N PRO A 212 3.08 6.10 51.32
CA PRO A 212 1.91 5.52 51.96
C PRO A 212 0.57 6.04 51.41
N GLU A 213 -0.47 5.20 51.50
CA GLU A 213 -1.84 5.51 51.10
C GLU A 213 -2.47 6.68 51.88
N VAL A 214 -3.04 7.65 51.16
CA VAL A 214 -3.89 8.70 51.75
C VAL A 214 -5.29 8.68 51.11
N ALA A 215 -6.28 8.61 52.00
CA ALA A 215 -7.70 8.43 51.72
C ALA A 215 -8.35 9.57 50.91
N SER A 216 -9.25 9.17 50.00
CA SER A 216 -10.08 10.05 49.18
C SER A 216 -11.20 10.73 49.98
N LYS A 217 -11.27 12.07 49.91
CA LYS A 217 -12.50 12.86 50.15
C LYS A 217 -12.51 14.05 49.19
N GLY A 218 -13.44 14.07 48.23
CA GLY A 218 -13.56 15.18 47.29
C GLY A 218 -14.61 14.95 46.20
N MET A 219 -15.86 15.17 46.59
CA MET A 219 -17.09 15.07 45.80
C MET A 219 -17.08 15.99 44.58
N LEU A 220 -16.97 15.43 43.36
CA LEU A 220 -17.53 15.93 42.08
C LEU A 220 -17.19 15.05 40.84
N GLY A 221 -16.37 13.99 40.96
CA GLY A 221 -16.08 13.04 39.87
C GLY A 221 -17.07 11.88 39.67
N GLY A 222 -18.18 11.85 40.42
CA GLY A 222 -19.03 10.66 40.57
C GLY A 222 -20.27 10.56 39.67
N LEU A 223 -20.43 11.42 38.66
CA LEU A 223 -21.70 11.49 37.89
C LEU A 223 -21.61 11.08 36.42
N LEU A 224 -20.47 10.61 35.91
CA LEU A 224 -20.36 10.11 34.52
C LEU A 224 -19.99 8.62 34.41
N SER A 225 -19.93 7.86 35.51
CA SER A 225 -19.60 6.42 35.49
C SER A 225 -20.80 5.47 35.59
N SER A 226 -22.05 5.95 35.53
CA SER A 226 -23.24 5.12 35.79
C SER A 226 -24.05 4.66 34.56
N LEU A 227 -23.57 4.84 33.32
CA LEU A 227 -24.39 4.62 32.12
C LEU A 227 -23.87 3.63 31.07
N ILE A 228 -22.95 2.72 31.43
CA ILE A 228 -22.69 1.52 30.63
C ILE A 228 -22.48 0.32 31.59
N PRO A 229 -23.35 -0.71 31.59
CA PRO A 229 -23.15 -1.87 32.43
C PRO A 229 -21.94 -2.68 31.94
N ARG A 230 -20.89 -2.72 32.77
CA ARG A 230 -19.78 -3.68 32.63
C ARG A 230 -19.96 -4.79 33.67
N SER A 231 -20.55 -5.91 33.25
CA SER A 231 -20.16 -7.26 33.69
C SER A 231 -21.09 -8.30 33.06
N MET A 232 -20.53 -9.25 32.31
CA MET A 232 -21.08 -10.61 32.29
C MET A 232 -20.45 -11.37 33.46
N PRO A 233 -21.19 -12.23 34.18
CA PRO A 233 -20.60 -13.10 35.18
C PRO A 233 -19.66 -14.10 34.49
N LYS A 234 -18.45 -14.28 35.05
CA LYS A 234 -17.51 -15.31 34.62
C LYS A 234 -18.15 -16.68 34.83
N ARG A 235 -18.29 -17.46 33.76
CA ARG A 235 -18.63 -18.90 33.82
C ARG A 235 -17.38 -19.70 34.21
N SER A 236 -17.57 -20.80 34.93
CA SER A 236 -16.48 -21.73 35.25
C SER A 236 -16.16 -22.61 34.05
N ILE A 237 -14.94 -23.17 34.04
CA ILE A 237 -14.44 -24.07 32.98
C ILE A 237 -15.35 -25.30 32.83
N GLU A 238 -15.90 -25.81 33.93
CA GLU A 238 -16.82 -26.96 33.94
C GLU A 238 -18.18 -26.66 33.27
N GLU A 239 -18.65 -25.40 33.27
CA GLU A 239 -19.90 -25.02 32.57
C GLU A 239 -19.72 -24.86 31.04
N ILE A 240 -18.48 -24.70 30.59
CA ILE A 240 -18.13 -24.52 29.17
C ILE A 240 -17.90 -25.89 28.52
N GLU A 241 -17.33 -26.85 29.25
CA GLU A 241 -17.11 -28.23 28.79
C GLU A 241 -18.43 -29.01 28.61
N ALA A 242 -19.45 -28.74 29.43
CA ALA A 242 -20.76 -29.43 29.34
C ALA A 242 -21.61 -29.06 28.11
N GLN A 243 -21.22 -28.05 27.33
CA GLN A 243 -21.98 -27.60 26.14
C GLN A 243 -21.48 -28.23 24.84
N TRP A 244 -20.41 -29.03 24.91
CA TRP A 244 -19.74 -29.70 23.79
C TRP A 244 -19.63 -31.22 23.99
N ASP A 245 -20.53 -31.81 24.77
CA ASP A 245 -20.73 -33.25 24.78
C ASP A 245 -21.49 -33.63 23.49
N VAL A 246 -20.76 -34.23 22.55
CA VAL A 246 -21.34 -34.96 21.44
C VAL A 246 -21.89 -36.27 22.03
N PRO A 247 -23.18 -36.62 21.86
CA PRO A 247 -23.62 -37.94 22.24
C PRO A 247 -22.93 -38.99 21.35
N GLU A 248 -22.14 -39.87 21.97
CA GLU A 248 -21.71 -41.12 21.37
C GLU A 248 -22.93 -41.99 21.00
N GLU A 249 -22.88 -42.51 19.78
CA GLU A 249 -23.48 -43.74 19.26
C GLU A 249 -24.94 -44.09 19.63
N VAL A 250 -25.79 -44.10 18.60
CA VAL A 250 -26.86 -45.10 18.49
C VAL A 250 -26.68 -45.85 17.17
N GLU A 251 -26.08 -47.03 17.25
CA GLU A 251 -26.22 -48.07 16.23
C GLU A 251 -27.65 -48.61 16.22
N GLY A 252 -28.19 -48.81 15.01
CA GLY A 252 -29.28 -49.76 14.72
C GLY A 252 -30.68 -49.14 14.57
N GLU A 253 -31.13 -48.94 13.33
CA GLU A 253 -32.18 -49.77 12.70
C GLU A 253 -32.58 -49.21 11.31
N ASP A 254 -32.42 -50.08 10.31
CA ASP A 254 -33.14 -50.25 9.04
C ASP A 254 -33.36 -49.07 8.06
N LEU A 255 -32.60 -49.15 6.96
CA LEU A 255 -32.87 -48.59 5.64
C LEU A 255 -34.20 -49.11 5.05
N PRO A 256 -34.83 -48.34 4.15
CA PRO A 256 -35.30 -48.92 2.90
C PRO A 256 -34.54 -48.32 1.71
N ALA A 257 -34.00 -49.22 0.89
CA ALA A 257 -33.55 -48.95 -0.45
C ALA A 257 -34.72 -48.54 -1.34
N ASP A 258 -34.49 -47.64 -2.30
CA ASP A 258 -34.97 -47.91 -3.65
C ASP A 258 -34.16 -47.15 -4.70
N ASN A 259 -33.82 -47.94 -5.73
CA ASN A 259 -33.18 -47.53 -6.97
C ASN A 259 -34.08 -46.58 -7.76
N ALA A 260 -33.52 -45.62 -8.48
CA ALA A 260 -33.75 -45.48 -9.93
C ALA A 260 -33.05 -44.25 -10.53
N GLU A 261 -32.28 -44.54 -11.56
CA GLU A 261 -31.93 -43.76 -12.75
C GLU A 261 -32.69 -42.44 -12.97
N TRP A 262 -31.94 -41.36 -13.21
CA TRP A 262 -32.46 -40.17 -13.89
C TRP A 262 -32.10 -40.24 -15.37
N GLY A 263 -33.11 -40.60 -16.17
CA GLY A 263 -33.08 -40.59 -17.64
C GLY A 263 -33.51 -39.26 -18.25
N ASP A 264 -33.25 -39.17 -19.55
CA ASP A 264 -33.42 -38.06 -20.50
C ASP A 264 -34.84 -37.46 -20.63
N GLU A 265 -34.85 -36.13 -20.86
CA GLU A 265 -35.75 -35.33 -21.75
C GLU A 265 -37.29 -35.31 -21.53
N PRO A 266 -38.08 -34.38 -22.14
CA PRO A 266 -37.74 -33.34 -23.12
C PRO A 266 -38.31 -31.92 -22.83
N VAL A 267 -37.84 -31.00 -23.68
CA VAL A 267 -38.33 -29.65 -23.99
C VAL A 267 -39.78 -29.68 -24.51
N GLY A 268 -40.62 -28.77 -24.00
CA GLY A 268 -41.97 -28.49 -24.50
C GLY A 268 -42.14 -27.01 -24.86
N ASP A 269 -42.36 -26.78 -26.15
CA ASP A 269 -42.79 -25.53 -26.80
C ASP A 269 -44.32 -25.40 -26.68
N GLU A 270 -44.85 -24.24 -26.28
CA GLU A 270 -46.19 -23.80 -26.70
C GLU A 270 -46.34 -22.26 -26.71
N THR A 271 -46.70 -21.77 -27.89
CA THR A 271 -47.16 -20.43 -28.27
C THR A 271 -48.63 -20.16 -27.94
N SER A 272 -48.95 -18.92 -27.55
CA SER A 272 -50.17 -18.14 -27.89
C SER A 272 -50.04 -16.77 -27.19
N GLY A 273 -50.31 -15.60 -27.77
CA GLY A 273 -51.18 -15.20 -28.88
C GLY A 273 -52.26 -14.27 -28.33
N ASP A 274 -52.03 -12.95 -28.34
CA ASP A 274 -52.97 -11.90 -28.82
C ASP A 274 -52.65 -10.47 -28.31
N ASP A 275 -52.30 -9.62 -29.27
CA ASP A 275 -52.77 -8.26 -29.55
C ASP A 275 -52.89 -7.19 -28.44
N LEU A 276 -52.18 -6.05 -28.65
CA LEU A 276 -52.80 -4.77 -29.05
C LEU A 276 -51.77 -3.63 -29.28
N ALA A 277 -51.87 -3.04 -30.48
CA ALA A 277 -51.67 -1.63 -30.87
C ALA A 277 -50.25 -0.99 -30.95
N THR A 278 -49.80 -0.79 -32.20
CA THR A 278 -48.83 0.21 -32.66
C THR A 278 -49.36 1.65 -32.59
N PRO A 279 -48.48 2.66 -32.51
CA PRO A 279 -48.52 3.70 -33.54
C PRO A 279 -47.17 3.97 -34.19
N ALA A 280 -47.25 4.23 -35.50
CA ALA A 280 -46.17 4.68 -36.36
C ALA A 280 -45.93 6.19 -36.20
N THR A 281 -44.65 6.60 -36.23
CA THR A 281 -44.22 7.90 -36.75
C THR A 281 -42.73 7.83 -37.11
N GLU A 282 -42.43 7.94 -38.40
CA GLU A 282 -41.07 8.10 -38.93
C GLU A 282 -40.53 9.51 -38.61
N PRO A 283 -39.24 9.68 -38.27
CA PRO A 283 -38.62 10.99 -38.20
C PRO A 283 -38.23 11.51 -39.60
N PRO A 284 -38.25 12.85 -39.82
CA PRO A 284 -38.07 13.42 -41.16
C PRO A 284 -36.60 13.43 -41.60
N GLU A 285 -36.38 13.22 -42.90
CA GLU A 285 -35.09 13.39 -43.56
C GLU A 285 -34.68 14.88 -43.58
N VAL A 286 -33.45 15.17 -43.17
CA VAL A 286 -32.84 16.51 -43.24
C VAL A 286 -31.76 16.53 -44.34
N PRO A 287 -31.69 17.57 -45.20
CA PRO A 287 -30.80 17.60 -46.34
C PRO A 287 -29.32 17.74 -45.93
N VAL A 288 -28.46 16.98 -46.62
CA VAL A 288 -27.00 17.08 -46.54
C VAL A 288 -26.49 18.30 -47.30
N ASP A 289 -26.09 19.35 -46.57
CA ASP A 289 -24.97 20.20 -46.99
C ASP A 289 -24.41 21.00 -45.80
N ALA A 290 -23.08 21.16 -45.78
CA ALA A 290 -22.22 21.75 -44.72
C ALA A 290 -21.77 20.77 -43.60
N GLY A 291 -20.62 20.13 -43.82
CA GLY A 291 -19.97 19.27 -42.83
C GLY A 291 -19.12 20.06 -41.81
N PRO A 292 -18.92 19.52 -40.59
CA PRO A 292 -17.89 19.98 -39.67
C PRO A 292 -16.57 19.25 -39.94
N LEU A 293 -15.51 20.03 -40.20
CA LEU A 293 -14.13 19.62 -40.02
C LEU A 293 -13.92 19.28 -38.54
N LEU A 294 -13.59 18.02 -38.19
CA LEU A 294 -12.61 17.62 -37.16
C LEU A 294 -12.68 16.08 -36.88
N ALA A 295 -11.63 15.40 -37.34
CA ALA A 295 -11.00 14.15 -36.87
C ALA A 295 -11.88 12.92 -36.49
N SER A 296 -11.93 11.94 -37.40
CA SER A 296 -12.26 10.54 -37.09
C SER A 296 -11.10 9.82 -36.40
N LYS A 297 -11.38 9.14 -35.27
CA LYS A 297 -10.46 8.23 -34.56
C LYS A 297 -9.96 7.13 -35.50
N GLY A 298 -8.67 7.17 -35.84
CA GLY A 298 -7.98 6.08 -36.51
C GLY A 298 -7.78 4.89 -35.57
N LYS A 299 -7.96 3.67 -36.10
CA LYS A 299 -7.55 2.43 -35.44
C LYS A 299 -6.02 2.40 -35.37
N ALA A 300 -5.44 2.73 -34.21
CA ALA A 300 -4.03 2.49 -33.94
C ALA A 300 -3.87 1.03 -33.48
N ALA A 301 -3.48 0.16 -34.41
CA ALA A 301 -2.83 -1.09 -34.06
C ALA A 301 -1.35 -0.78 -33.83
N SER A 302 -0.94 -0.68 -32.57
CA SER A 302 0.46 -0.54 -32.20
C SER A 302 1.14 -1.92 -32.27
N ALA A 303 1.43 -2.38 -33.49
CA ALA A 303 2.50 -3.33 -33.72
C ALA A 303 3.69 -2.53 -34.27
N PRO A 304 4.92 -2.71 -33.76
CA PRO A 304 6.09 -2.10 -34.39
C PRO A 304 6.21 -2.60 -35.84
N PRO A 305 6.66 -1.78 -36.80
CA PRO A 305 6.83 -2.22 -38.17
C PRO A 305 7.85 -3.37 -38.21
N THR A 306 7.43 -4.55 -38.66
CA THR A 306 8.31 -5.69 -38.97
C THR A 306 8.87 -5.62 -40.39
N ASP A 307 8.88 -4.43 -40.97
CA ASP A 307 9.48 -4.20 -42.28
C ASP A 307 11.00 -4.04 -42.12
N ALA A 308 11.74 -5.08 -42.50
CA ALA A 308 13.19 -5.10 -42.45
C ALA A 308 13.85 -4.04 -43.35
N ASP A 309 13.14 -3.55 -44.38
CA ASP A 309 13.68 -2.56 -45.32
C ASP A 309 13.46 -1.11 -44.84
N ALA A 310 12.60 -0.87 -43.84
CA ALA A 310 12.35 0.45 -43.26
C ALA A 310 13.42 0.92 -42.25
N ILE A 311 14.38 0.03 -41.89
CA ILE A 311 15.45 0.32 -40.91
C ILE A 311 16.64 1.07 -41.54
N ASN A 312 16.71 1.19 -42.88
CA ASN A 312 17.85 1.78 -43.59
C ASN A 312 17.53 3.11 -44.30
N HIS A 313 16.92 4.06 -43.59
CA HIS A 313 16.85 5.44 -44.07
C HIS A 313 17.83 6.33 -43.30
N GLU A 314 18.89 6.74 -44.00
CA GLU A 314 19.89 7.70 -43.56
C GLU A 314 19.24 9.02 -43.10
N VAL A 315 19.33 9.32 -41.80
CA VAL A 315 18.98 10.64 -41.29
C VAL A 315 20.11 11.60 -41.69
N LEU A 316 19.82 12.51 -42.62
CA LEU A 316 20.73 13.59 -43.03
C LEU A 316 20.90 14.63 -41.89
N THR A 317 21.68 14.28 -40.86
CA THR A 317 22.20 15.24 -39.89
C THR A 317 23.56 15.76 -40.37
N GLY A 318 23.55 16.85 -41.15
CA GLY A 318 24.60 17.90 -41.17
C GLY A 318 26.12 17.59 -41.21
N ALA A 319 26.57 16.34 -41.36
CA ALA A 319 27.98 15.92 -41.33
C ALA A 319 28.30 14.87 -42.42
N GLY A 320 27.43 14.73 -43.44
CA GLY A 320 27.51 13.71 -44.48
C GLY A 320 28.48 14.03 -45.63
N LYS A 321 29.79 14.10 -45.39
CA LYS A 321 30.81 14.12 -46.46
C LYS A 321 31.93 13.09 -46.32
N GLN A 322 31.76 12.05 -45.54
CA GLN A 322 32.61 10.86 -45.63
C GLN A 322 31.75 9.61 -45.76
N ARG A 323 32.00 8.84 -46.81
CA ARG A 323 31.44 7.48 -46.95
C ARG A 323 32.13 6.59 -45.91
N PRO A 324 31.40 5.72 -45.19
CA PRO A 324 32.02 4.71 -44.34
C PRO A 324 32.92 3.81 -45.19
N GLU A 325 34.17 3.64 -44.78
CA GLU A 325 35.05 2.65 -45.39
C GLU A 325 34.59 1.24 -44.99
N PRO A 326 34.60 0.26 -45.92
CA PRO A 326 34.21 -1.11 -45.59
C PRO A 326 35.19 -1.71 -44.58
N ILE A 327 34.65 -2.28 -43.51
CA ILE A 327 35.42 -3.05 -42.52
C ILE A 327 36.06 -4.23 -43.25
N VAL A 328 37.39 -4.26 -43.28
CA VAL A 328 38.16 -5.37 -43.85
C VAL A 328 37.96 -6.59 -42.95
N THR A 329 37.15 -7.54 -43.40
CA THR A 329 36.99 -8.85 -42.77
C THR A 329 38.28 -9.66 -42.95
N GLY A 330 39.17 -9.57 -41.96
CA GLY A 330 40.45 -10.26 -41.99
C GLY A 330 41.44 -9.88 -40.89
N SER A 331 41.10 -8.96 -39.98
CA SER A 331 41.91 -8.79 -38.76
C SER A 331 41.85 -10.08 -37.93
N PRO A 332 42.98 -10.63 -37.47
CA PRO A 332 42.96 -11.71 -36.51
C PRO A 332 42.14 -11.24 -35.32
N LEU A 333 41.21 -12.08 -34.85
CA LEU A 333 40.62 -11.92 -33.53
C LEU A 333 41.79 -11.74 -32.57
N VAL A 334 41.85 -10.58 -31.92
CA VAL A 334 42.78 -10.34 -30.83
C VAL A 334 42.42 -11.38 -29.79
N GLU A 335 43.30 -12.34 -29.54
CA GLU A 335 43.16 -13.26 -28.41
C GLU A 335 42.99 -12.39 -27.15
N ASP A 336 42.01 -12.72 -26.32
CA ASP A 336 41.67 -11.97 -25.10
C ASP A 336 42.90 -11.89 -24.18
N GLU A 337 43.67 -10.81 -24.31
CA GLU A 337 44.62 -10.41 -23.30
C GLU A 337 43.80 -9.99 -22.07
N PRO A 338 44.00 -10.62 -20.91
CA PRO A 338 43.27 -10.27 -19.70
C PRO A 338 43.53 -8.80 -19.39
N PHE A 339 42.48 -7.99 -19.47
CA PHE A 339 42.53 -6.59 -19.07
C PHE A 339 42.76 -6.54 -17.56
N GLU A 340 44.03 -6.45 -17.14
CA GLU A 340 44.36 -6.04 -15.78
C GLU A 340 43.75 -4.65 -15.55
N ASN A 341 42.75 -4.56 -14.67
CA ASN A 341 41.93 -3.38 -14.33
C ASN A 341 40.70 -3.16 -15.21
N SER A 342 39.84 -4.18 -15.34
CA SER A 342 38.48 -3.96 -15.83
C SER A 342 37.70 -3.12 -14.80
N PRO A 343 36.92 -2.10 -15.21
CA PRO A 343 36.02 -1.39 -14.29
C PRO A 343 34.90 -2.28 -13.70
N LEU A 344 34.84 -3.55 -14.12
CA LEU A 344 33.97 -4.60 -13.61
C LEU A 344 34.68 -5.56 -12.64
N ASP A 345 35.99 -5.38 -12.38
CA ASP A 345 36.72 -6.17 -11.37
C ASP A 345 36.06 -5.99 -9.99
N GLY A 346 35.57 -7.09 -9.42
CA GLY A 346 34.86 -7.10 -8.15
C GLY A 346 33.34 -6.94 -8.24
N GLN A 347 32.76 -6.84 -9.43
CA GLN A 347 31.31 -7.08 -9.59
C GLN A 347 31.03 -8.59 -9.49
N PRO A 348 29.88 -9.00 -8.91
CA PRO A 348 29.52 -10.41 -8.90
C PRO A 348 29.43 -10.89 -10.36
N GLU A 349 30.39 -11.71 -10.74
CA GLU A 349 30.39 -12.42 -12.01
C GLU A 349 29.06 -13.20 -12.11
N PHE A 350 28.50 -13.35 -13.32
CA PHE A 350 27.42 -14.31 -13.52
C PHE A 350 27.98 -15.67 -13.13
N ASP A 351 27.65 -16.11 -11.91
CA ASP A 351 28.02 -17.39 -11.33
C ASP A 351 27.88 -18.50 -12.40
N PRO A 352 29.00 -18.99 -12.94
CA PRO A 352 28.99 -19.85 -14.11
C PRO A 352 28.52 -21.27 -13.78
N ASP A 353 28.38 -21.60 -12.48
CA ASP A 353 27.94 -22.89 -12.00
C ASP A 353 26.81 -22.74 -10.96
N PRO A 354 25.55 -22.54 -11.42
CA PRO A 354 24.41 -22.36 -10.52
C PRO A 354 24.07 -23.63 -9.71
N GLU A 355 24.69 -24.79 -10.02
CA GLU A 355 24.42 -26.07 -9.36
C GLU A 355 24.91 -26.08 -7.90
N HIS A 356 25.86 -25.22 -7.54
CA HIS A 356 26.35 -25.12 -6.16
C HIS A 356 25.31 -24.48 -5.21
N ARG A 357 24.24 -23.88 -5.75
CA ARG A 357 23.28 -23.11 -4.94
C ARG A 357 22.34 -24.05 -4.17
N PRO A 358 22.00 -23.72 -2.92
CA PRO A 358 21.42 -24.69 -1.99
C PRO A 358 20.00 -25.13 -2.35
N LEU A 359 19.28 -24.39 -3.20
CA LEU A 359 17.96 -24.78 -3.72
C LEU A 359 17.97 -25.04 -5.24
N TYR A 360 19.14 -25.22 -5.86
CA TYR A 360 19.21 -25.53 -7.29
C TYR A 360 18.39 -26.78 -7.62
N GLY A 361 17.62 -26.70 -8.71
CA GLY A 361 16.74 -27.78 -9.17
C GLY A 361 15.46 -27.97 -8.34
N ARG A 362 15.26 -27.22 -7.24
CA ARG A 362 14.04 -27.29 -6.41
C ARG A 362 12.99 -26.30 -6.89
N HIS A 363 11.72 -26.66 -6.71
CA HIS A 363 10.58 -25.77 -6.93
C HIS A 363 10.05 -25.23 -5.58
N VAL A 364 10.04 -23.90 -5.43
CA VAL A 364 9.46 -23.23 -4.26
C VAL A 364 8.22 -22.43 -4.68
N LEU A 365 7.08 -22.77 -4.08
CA LEU A 365 5.83 -22.04 -4.23
C LEU A 365 5.68 -21.01 -3.10
N VAL A 366 5.40 -19.75 -3.42
CA VAL A 366 5.20 -18.68 -2.42
C VAL A 366 3.87 -18.00 -2.68
N THR A 367 3.06 -17.76 -1.65
CA THR A 367 1.91 -16.86 -1.74
C THR A 367 2.23 -15.52 -1.08
N ALA A 368 1.81 -14.39 -1.65
CA ALA A 368 2.06 -13.08 -1.05
C ALA A 368 0.90 -12.10 -1.27
N GLY A 369 0.84 -11.06 -0.43
CA GLY A 369 -0.14 -9.98 -0.57
C GLY A 369 -1.47 -10.23 0.17
N PRO A 370 -2.40 -9.27 0.10
CA PRO A 370 -3.76 -9.42 0.60
C PRO A 370 -4.62 -10.20 -0.41
N THR A 371 -5.79 -10.70 -0.02
CA THR A 371 -6.87 -11.04 -0.96
C THR A 371 -7.98 -10.00 -0.88
N HIS A 372 -8.65 -9.77 -2.01
CA HIS A 372 -9.78 -8.87 -2.16
C HIS A 372 -11.03 -9.72 -2.45
N GLU A 373 -11.93 -9.82 -1.48
CA GLU A 373 -13.17 -10.59 -1.60
C GLU A 373 -14.30 -9.68 -2.08
N PRO A 374 -14.73 -9.75 -3.35
CA PRO A 374 -15.70 -8.82 -3.89
C PRO A 374 -17.07 -8.97 -3.23
N ILE A 375 -17.68 -7.82 -2.94
CA ILE A 375 -19.08 -7.70 -2.49
C ILE A 375 -19.96 -7.34 -3.69
N ASP A 376 -19.50 -6.38 -4.48
CA ASP A 376 -20.06 -5.92 -5.75
C ASP A 376 -18.89 -5.46 -6.65
N PRO A 377 -19.09 -5.07 -7.92
CA PRO A 377 -17.99 -4.66 -8.81
C PRO A 377 -17.15 -3.47 -8.33
N VAL A 378 -17.54 -2.80 -7.25
CA VAL A 378 -16.89 -1.58 -6.73
C VAL A 378 -16.32 -1.80 -5.33
N ARG A 379 -16.82 -2.77 -4.57
CA ARG A 379 -16.50 -2.97 -3.16
C ARG A 379 -16.00 -4.38 -2.92
N TYR A 380 -15.04 -4.50 -2.02
CA TYR A 380 -14.49 -5.77 -1.58
C TYR A 380 -14.11 -5.72 -0.09
N ILE A 381 -13.91 -6.89 0.50
CA ILE A 381 -13.30 -7.08 1.82
C ILE A 381 -11.81 -7.37 1.60
N ALA A 382 -10.94 -6.70 2.34
CA ALA A 382 -9.50 -6.92 2.25
C ALA A 382 -8.82 -6.71 3.61
N ASN A 383 -7.56 -7.13 3.69
CA ASN A 383 -6.67 -6.86 4.81
C ASN A 383 -5.54 -5.90 4.41
N ARG A 384 -4.72 -5.51 5.39
CA ARG A 384 -3.68 -4.47 5.23
C ARG A 384 -2.31 -5.02 4.82
N SER A 385 -2.23 -6.27 4.34
CA SER A 385 -0.95 -6.85 3.96
C SER A 385 -0.31 -6.06 2.82
N SER A 386 0.98 -5.75 2.98
CA SER A 386 1.77 -5.09 1.92
C SER A 386 2.38 -6.07 0.92
N GLY A 387 2.33 -7.38 1.19
CA GLY A 387 2.99 -8.42 0.40
C GLY A 387 4.52 -8.47 0.48
N LYS A 388 5.17 -7.44 1.06
CA LYS A 388 6.65 -7.29 1.06
C LYS A 388 7.40 -8.53 1.56
N GLN A 389 6.93 -9.17 2.64
CA GLN A 389 7.62 -10.34 3.20
C GLN A 389 7.63 -11.52 2.23
N GLY A 390 6.52 -11.80 1.55
CA GLY A 390 6.46 -12.89 0.57
C GLY A 390 7.29 -12.60 -0.68
N PHE A 391 7.33 -11.35 -1.13
CA PHE A 391 8.21 -10.94 -2.24
C PHE A 391 9.70 -11.08 -1.87
N ALA A 392 10.08 -10.71 -0.64
CA ALA A 392 11.45 -10.90 -0.15
C ALA A 392 11.82 -12.39 -0.08
N ILE A 393 10.91 -13.24 0.41
CA ILE A 393 11.12 -14.71 0.45
C ILE A 393 11.26 -15.28 -0.96
N ALA A 394 10.40 -14.87 -1.90
CA ALA A 394 10.49 -15.30 -3.30
C ALA A 394 11.82 -14.88 -3.94
N ALA A 395 12.27 -13.64 -3.69
CA ALA A 395 13.57 -13.15 -4.16
C ALA A 395 14.74 -13.96 -3.57
N ALA A 396 14.70 -14.24 -2.26
CA ALA A 396 15.74 -15.02 -1.58
C ALA A 396 15.77 -16.47 -2.07
N ALA A 397 14.63 -17.10 -2.31
CA ALA A 397 14.53 -18.45 -2.86
C ALA A 397 15.09 -18.54 -4.29
N ALA A 398 14.79 -17.55 -5.15
CA ALA A 398 15.34 -17.47 -6.50
C ALA A 398 16.86 -17.24 -6.47
N ALA A 399 17.34 -16.37 -5.59
CA ALA A 399 18.79 -16.15 -5.38
C ALA A 399 19.51 -17.43 -4.90
N ALA A 400 18.84 -18.24 -4.08
CA ALA A 400 19.30 -19.56 -3.66
C ALA A 400 19.22 -20.65 -4.74
N GLY A 401 18.82 -20.30 -5.98
CA GLY A 401 18.82 -21.20 -7.13
C GLY A 401 17.51 -21.93 -7.39
N ALA A 402 16.45 -21.69 -6.60
CA ALA A 402 15.17 -22.35 -6.81
C ALA A 402 14.44 -21.84 -8.06
N ARG A 403 13.67 -22.71 -8.72
CA ARG A 403 12.54 -22.25 -9.55
C ARG A 403 11.46 -21.74 -8.60
N VAL A 404 11.01 -20.51 -8.76
CA VAL A 404 10.03 -19.89 -7.84
C VAL A 404 8.75 -19.54 -8.57
N THR A 405 7.63 -20.06 -8.07
CA THR A 405 6.29 -19.59 -8.44
C THR A 405 5.74 -18.71 -7.32
N LEU A 406 5.42 -17.45 -7.62
CA LEU A 406 4.86 -16.48 -6.69
C LEU A 406 3.40 -16.20 -7.03
N VAL A 407 2.46 -16.72 -6.23
CA VAL A 407 1.04 -16.38 -6.34
C VAL A 407 0.78 -15.12 -5.51
N ALA A 408 0.58 -14.00 -6.18
CA ALA A 408 0.47 -12.69 -5.57
C ALA A 408 -0.98 -12.17 -5.62
N GLY A 409 -1.52 -11.85 -4.46
CA GLY A 409 -2.71 -11.02 -4.35
C GLY A 409 -2.44 -9.55 -4.74
N PRO A 410 -3.44 -8.66 -4.68
CA PRO A 410 -3.32 -7.30 -5.23
C PRO A 410 -2.25 -6.44 -4.53
N VAL A 411 -1.09 -6.28 -5.20
CA VAL A 411 0.04 -5.42 -4.76
C VAL A 411 0.79 -4.80 -5.94
N HIS A 412 1.39 -3.62 -5.71
CA HIS A 412 2.20 -2.89 -6.70
C HIS A 412 3.72 -3.14 -6.56
N LEU A 413 4.11 -4.30 -6.03
CA LEU A 413 5.52 -4.66 -5.89
C LEU A 413 6.07 -5.18 -7.22
N LYS A 414 7.32 -4.80 -7.55
CA LYS A 414 8.02 -5.33 -8.72
C LYS A 414 8.33 -6.82 -8.51
N THR A 415 8.08 -7.65 -9.52
CA THR A 415 8.47 -9.06 -9.49
C THR A 415 9.99 -9.19 -9.40
N PRO A 416 10.53 -9.95 -8.44
CA PRO A 416 11.97 -10.19 -8.34
C PRO A 416 12.52 -10.92 -9.57
N PRO A 417 13.80 -10.72 -9.94
CA PRO A 417 14.44 -11.50 -11.00
C PRO A 417 14.38 -13.01 -10.72
N GLY A 418 14.09 -13.83 -11.73
CA GLY A 418 14.03 -15.29 -11.60
C GLY A 418 12.77 -15.84 -10.92
N VAL A 419 11.74 -15.01 -10.72
CA VAL A 419 10.46 -15.41 -10.11
C VAL A 419 9.34 -15.35 -11.14
N ASP A 420 8.59 -16.45 -11.28
CA ASP A 420 7.38 -16.52 -12.10
C ASP A 420 6.17 -16.10 -11.25
N ARG A 421 5.58 -14.93 -11.55
CA ARG A 421 4.46 -14.38 -10.79
C ARG A 421 3.11 -14.70 -11.44
N ILE A 422 2.15 -15.14 -10.62
CA ILE A 422 0.74 -15.32 -10.97
C ILE A 422 -0.06 -14.32 -10.14
N ASP A 423 -0.74 -13.38 -10.79
CA ASP A 423 -1.61 -12.42 -10.13
C ASP A 423 -3.02 -13.01 -9.92
N VAL A 424 -3.54 -12.84 -8.71
CA VAL A 424 -4.88 -13.24 -8.29
C VAL A 424 -5.52 -12.11 -7.49
N GLU A 425 -6.85 -12.08 -7.44
CA GLU A 425 -7.58 -11.10 -6.64
C GLU A 425 -8.15 -11.73 -5.36
N SER A 426 -8.81 -12.89 -5.48
CA SER A 426 -9.56 -13.50 -4.36
C SER A 426 -8.83 -14.69 -3.72
N ALA A 427 -9.25 -15.07 -2.51
CA ALA A 427 -8.78 -16.27 -1.83
C ALA A 427 -9.04 -17.55 -2.63
N ARG A 428 -10.15 -17.63 -3.37
CA ARG A 428 -10.47 -18.79 -4.23
C ARG A 428 -9.51 -18.88 -5.42
N GLU A 429 -9.30 -17.78 -6.12
CA GLU A 429 -8.32 -17.73 -7.21
C GLU A 429 -6.90 -18.06 -6.72
N MET A 430 -6.52 -17.55 -5.53
CA MET A 430 -5.25 -17.90 -4.90
C MET A 430 -5.16 -19.40 -4.60
N ALA A 431 -6.23 -20.01 -4.09
CA ALA A 431 -6.28 -21.46 -3.83
C ALA A 431 -6.12 -22.27 -5.13
N ASP A 432 -6.78 -21.86 -6.20
CA ASP A 432 -6.73 -22.52 -7.50
C ASP A 432 -5.34 -22.37 -8.15
N ALA A 433 -4.74 -21.18 -8.07
CA ALA A 433 -3.38 -20.93 -8.56
C ALA A 433 -2.34 -21.74 -7.77
N VAL A 434 -2.49 -21.84 -6.44
CA VAL A 434 -1.64 -22.70 -5.59
C VAL A 434 -1.76 -24.15 -6.05
N ARG A 435 -2.98 -24.67 -6.23
CA ARG A 435 -3.21 -26.04 -6.69
C ARG A 435 -2.60 -26.28 -8.08
N GLY A 436 -2.79 -25.35 -9.01
CA GLY A 436 -2.25 -25.42 -10.37
C GLY A 436 -0.72 -25.32 -10.45
N SER A 437 -0.07 -24.83 -9.38
CA SER A 437 1.38 -24.71 -9.30
C SER A 437 2.05 -25.97 -8.72
N LEU A 438 1.28 -26.96 -8.23
CA LEU A 438 1.84 -28.21 -7.73
C LEU A 438 2.24 -29.14 -8.89
N PRO A 439 3.25 -30.01 -8.72
CA PRO A 439 4.02 -30.25 -7.48
C PRO A 439 5.09 -29.18 -7.19
N ALA A 440 5.39 -28.98 -5.92
CA ALA A 440 6.48 -28.15 -5.42
C ALA A 440 7.26 -28.88 -4.32
N ASP A 441 8.56 -28.61 -4.18
CA ASP A 441 9.39 -29.18 -3.10
C ASP A 441 9.07 -28.51 -1.77
N ALA A 442 8.90 -27.19 -1.78
CA ALA A 442 8.47 -26.42 -0.63
C ALA A 442 7.40 -25.39 -0.99
N ALA A 443 6.56 -25.06 -0.01
CA ALA A 443 5.57 -24.02 -0.14
C ALA A 443 5.54 -23.10 1.07
N VAL A 444 5.54 -21.80 0.81
CA VAL A 444 5.52 -20.74 1.83
C VAL A 444 4.24 -19.93 1.72
N MET A 445 3.29 -20.22 2.61
CA MET A 445 1.98 -19.59 2.66
C MET A 445 2.01 -18.34 3.56
N VAL A 446 2.49 -17.24 2.99
CA VAL A 446 2.65 -15.94 3.70
C VAL A 446 1.64 -14.88 3.27
N ALA A 447 0.85 -15.13 2.23
CA ALA A 447 -0.28 -14.26 1.88
C ALA A 447 -1.23 -14.10 3.07
N ALA A 448 -1.74 -12.88 3.23
CA ALA A 448 -2.84 -12.62 4.15
C ALA A 448 -4.13 -12.94 3.40
N VAL A 449 -4.58 -14.18 3.52
CA VAL A 449 -5.82 -14.65 2.91
C VAL A 449 -6.99 -14.26 3.81
N ALA A 450 -8.05 -13.67 3.25
CA ALA A 450 -9.25 -13.34 4.01
C ALA A 450 -10.00 -14.62 4.43
N ASP A 451 -10.32 -14.76 5.72
CA ASP A 451 -11.06 -15.92 6.24
C ASP A 451 -12.51 -15.98 5.73
N TRP A 452 -13.10 -14.83 5.40
CA TRP A 452 -14.49 -14.67 5.03
C TRP A 452 -14.63 -13.93 3.70
N ARG A 453 -15.61 -14.33 2.89
CA ARG A 453 -16.05 -13.62 1.69
C ARG A 453 -17.54 -13.34 1.74
N SER A 454 -18.02 -12.44 0.88
CA SER A 454 -19.46 -12.29 0.67
C SER A 454 -20.00 -13.54 -0.01
N ARG A 455 -21.09 -14.10 0.54
CA ARG A 455 -21.79 -15.22 -0.10
C ARG A 455 -22.50 -14.79 -1.38
N ASP A 456 -23.12 -13.62 -1.34
CA ASP A 456 -24.00 -13.12 -2.38
C ASP A 456 -23.27 -12.01 -3.16
N PHE A 457 -22.52 -12.36 -4.20
CA PHE A 457 -21.95 -11.37 -5.12
C PHE A 457 -23.07 -10.76 -5.99
N VAL A 458 -23.17 -9.44 -5.99
CA VAL A 458 -24.16 -8.72 -6.79
C VAL A 458 -23.47 -8.07 -7.98
N GLU A 459 -23.78 -8.49 -9.21
CA GLU A 459 -23.19 -7.97 -10.46
C GLU A 459 -23.42 -6.46 -10.68
N GLN A 460 -24.33 -5.86 -9.93
CA GLN A 460 -24.58 -4.43 -9.93
C GLN A 460 -24.24 -3.83 -8.58
N LYS A 461 -23.60 -2.66 -8.62
CA LYS A 461 -23.30 -1.85 -7.41
C LYS A 461 -24.53 -1.79 -6.52
N MET A 462 -24.42 -2.29 -5.29
CA MET A 462 -25.54 -2.30 -4.35
C MET A 462 -26.02 -0.87 -4.10
N LYS A 463 -27.25 -0.57 -4.52
CA LYS A 463 -27.91 0.72 -4.33
C LYS A 463 -28.43 0.84 -2.90
N LYS A 464 -28.40 2.04 -2.33
CA LYS A 464 -29.06 2.32 -1.04
C LYS A 464 -30.56 2.07 -1.20
N ARG A 465 -31.11 1.11 -0.46
CA ARG A 465 -32.56 0.91 -0.32
C ARG A 465 -32.96 1.32 1.10
N GLY A 466 -33.70 2.44 1.22
CA GLY A 466 -34.15 2.93 2.52
C GLY A 466 -33.03 3.51 3.40
N SER A 467 -33.28 3.57 4.71
CA SER A 467 -32.38 4.17 5.72
C SER A 467 -31.36 3.19 6.33
N ALA A 468 -31.51 1.88 6.12
CA ALA A 468 -30.64 0.86 6.70
C ALA A 468 -29.66 0.29 5.65
N PRO A 469 -28.38 0.05 6.02
CA PRO A 469 -27.43 -0.62 5.13
C PRO A 469 -27.88 -2.06 4.86
N PRO A 470 -27.63 -2.59 3.64
CA PRO A 470 -27.92 -3.98 3.34
C PRO A 470 -27.04 -4.90 4.22
N ALA A 471 -27.63 -6.00 4.71
CA ALA A 471 -26.89 -7.00 5.46
C ALA A 471 -25.94 -7.75 4.52
N LEU A 472 -24.67 -7.84 4.90
CA LEU A 472 -23.67 -8.63 4.17
C LEU A 472 -23.60 -10.03 4.81
N ILE A 473 -24.05 -11.03 4.07
CA ILE A 473 -23.96 -12.42 4.52
C ILE A 473 -22.58 -12.94 4.11
N LEU A 474 -21.83 -13.42 5.10
CA LEU A 474 -20.48 -13.92 4.92
C LEU A 474 -20.46 -15.45 4.90
N GLU A 475 -19.55 -16.01 4.12
CA GLU A 475 -19.22 -17.44 4.13
C GLU A 475 -17.70 -17.62 4.17
N GLU A 476 -17.25 -18.76 4.69
CA GLU A 476 -15.81 -19.04 4.88
C GLU A 476 -15.09 -19.27 3.56
N ASN A 477 -13.86 -18.76 3.49
CA ASN A 477 -12.92 -19.00 2.42
C ASN A 477 -12.20 -20.35 2.54
N PRO A 478 -11.73 -20.92 1.40
CA PRO A 478 -10.95 -22.14 1.45
C PRO A 478 -9.65 -21.89 2.24
N ASP A 479 -9.35 -22.78 3.16
CA ASP A 479 -8.11 -22.73 3.93
C ASP A 479 -6.96 -23.32 3.11
N ILE A 480 -6.28 -22.45 2.36
CA ILE A 480 -5.19 -22.83 1.45
C ILE A 480 -4.09 -23.62 2.17
N LEU A 481 -3.71 -23.20 3.38
CA LEU A 481 -2.65 -23.88 4.14
C LEU A 481 -3.07 -25.28 4.55
N THR A 482 -4.27 -25.46 5.10
CA THR A 482 -4.76 -26.79 5.48
C THR A 482 -4.92 -27.68 4.25
N ASN A 483 -5.55 -27.17 3.20
CA ASN A 483 -5.79 -27.93 1.96
C ASN A 483 -4.46 -28.39 1.33
N LEU A 484 -3.43 -27.55 1.36
CA LEU A 484 -2.10 -27.89 0.87
C LEU A 484 -1.43 -28.95 1.76
N SER A 485 -1.55 -28.82 3.08
CA SER A 485 -0.95 -29.73 4.07
C SER A 485 -1.53 -31.15 4.06
N VAL A 486 -2.74 -31.35 3.54
CA VAL A 486 -3.42 -32.65 3.48
C VAL A 486 -3.61 -33.18 2.07
N GLY A 487 -3.19 -32.43 1.04
CA GLY A 487 -3.39 -32.80 -0.36
C GLY A 487 -2.44 -33.89 -0.85
N ASP A 488 -2.83 -34.61 -1.90
CA ASP A 488 -2.04 -35.71 -2.48
C ASP A 488 -0.68 -35.27 -3.05
N GLN A 489 -0.56 -34.01 -3.45
CA GLN A 489 0.68 -33.39 -3.94
C GLN A 489 1.29 -32.44 -2.91
N ARG A 490 1.11 -32.74 -1.62
CA ARG A 490 1.69 -31.97 -0.52
C ARG A 490 3.21 -31.79 -0.74
N PRO A 491 3.72 -30.55 -0.71
CA PRO A 491 5.16 -30.30 -0.72
C PRO A 491 5.89 -31.00 0.44
N LYS A 492 7.17 -31.34 0.23
CA LYS A 492 8.02 -31.93 1.28
C LYS A 492 8.11 -31.00 2.49
N LEU A 493 8.13 -29.68 2.26
CA LEU A 493 8.13 -28.66 3.31
C LEU A 493 6.98 -27.65 3.13
N VAL A 494 6.08 -27.56 4.11
CA VAL A 494 4.98 -26.60 4.14
C VAL A 494 5.16 -25.61 5.28
N VAL A 495 5.36 -24.34 4.93
CA VAL A 495 5.58 -23.23 5.86
C VAL A 495 4.37 -22.31 5.85
N GLY A 496 3.76 -22.09 7.01
CA GLY A 496 2.70 -21.10 7.20
C GLY A 496 3.18 -19.89 8.01
N PHE A 497 2.39 -18.82 8.00
CA PHE A 497 2.65 -17.61 8.80
C PHE A 497 1.54 -17.36 9.82
N ALA A 498 1.91 -16.73 10.94
CA ALA A 498 1.01 -16.28 11.98
C ALA A 498 1.40 -14.89 12.46
N ALA A 499 0.43 -13.98 12.48
CA ALA A 499 0.57 -12.65 13.03
C ALA A 499 -0.40 -12.54 14.21
N GLU A 500 0.11 -12.38 15.42
CA GLU A 500 -0.71 -12.29 16.64
C GLU A 500 -0.25 -11.11 17.50
N THR A 501 -1.15 -10.56 18.32
CA THR A 501 -0.84 -9.50 19.30
C THR A 501 -0.60 -10.03 20.70
N ASP A 502 -1.09 -11.24 21.00
CA ASP A 502 -1.05 -11.86 22.33
C ASP A 502 -0.82 -13.37 22.22
N ASN A 503 -0.13 -13.97 23.21
CA ASN A 503 0.13 -15.41 23.30
C ASN A 503 0.71 -16.04 22.01
N LEU A 504 1.59 -15.29 21.32
CA LEU A 504 2.10 -15.58 19.98
C LEU A 504 2.59 -17.03 19.80
N LEU A 505 3.45 -17.52 20.71
CA LEU A 505 4.07 -18.84 20.58
C LEU A 505 3.06 -19.99 20.77
N ASP A 506 2.14 -19.88 21.71
CA ASP A 506 1.14 -20.92 21.97
C ASP A 506 0.11 -21.00 20.83
N ASN A 507 -0.29 -19.83 20.32
CA ASN A 507 -1.14 -19.73 19.13
C ASN A 507 -0.43 -20.31 17.89
N ALA A 508 0.85 -19.99 17.69
CA ALA A 508 1.63 -20.53 16.59
C ALA A 508 1.81 -22.06 16.68
N ARG A 509 2.11 -22.60 17.86
CA ARG A 509 2.18 -24.07 18.09
C ARG A 509 0.85 -24.76 17.79
N SER A 510 -0.25 -24.16 18.24
CA SER A 510 -1.60 -24.68 18.01
C SER A 510 -1.99 -24.61 16.54
N LYS A 511 -1.69 -23.49 15.86
CA LYS A 511 -1.92 -23.30 14.42
C LYS A 511 -1.13 -24.30 13.59
N ARG A 512 0.14 -24.54 13.91
CA ARG A 512 0.99 -25.52 13.22
C ARG A 512 0.35 -26.90 13.21
N LYS A 513 -0.03 -27.41 14.40
CA LYS A 513 -0.69 -28.71 14.55
C LYS A 513 -2.03 -28.77 13.83
N ARG A 514 -2.89 -27.76 14.04
CA ARG A 514 -4.25 -27.73 13.49
C ARG A 514 -4.27 -27.63 11.96
N LYS A 515 -3.31 -26.91 11.36
CA LYS A 515 -3.23 -26.67 9.91
C LYS A 515 -2.34 -27.68 9.17
N GLY A 516 -1.72 -28.62 9.88
CA GLY A 516 -0.82 -29.64 9.31
C GLY A 516 0.48 -29.10 8.70
N ALA A 517 0.85 -27.86 9.03
CA ALA A 517 2.07 -27.24 8.52
C ALA A 517 3.31 -27.81 9.22
N ASP A 518 4.42 -27.88 8.51
CA ASP A 518 5.70 -28.28 9.12
C ASP A 518 6.20 -27.16 10.02
N TRP A 519 6.17 -25.93 9.52
CA TRP A 519 6.60 -24.72 10.22
C TRP A 519 5.49 -23.67 10.29
N ILE A 520 5.45 -22.93 11.40
CA ILE A 520 4.75 -21.64 11.47
C ILE A 520 5.76 -20.55 11.81
N VAL A 521 5.93 -19.60 10.92
CA VAL A 521 6.69 -18.37 11.17
C VAL A 521 5.75 -17.38 11.84
N ALA A 522 6.00 -17.11 13.11
CA ALA A 522 5.17 -16.29 13.96
C ALA A 522 5.81 -14.92 14.18
N ASN A 523 5.06 -13.84 13.98
CA ASN A 523 5.52 -12.48 14.20
C ASN A 523 4.54 -11.68 15.06
N ASP A 524 5.06 -10.88 15.99
CA ASP A 524 4.25 -9.99 16.81
C ASP A 524 3.84 -8.76 15.99
N VAL A 525 2.53 -8.47 15.92
CA VAL A 525 1.96 -7.35 15.17
C VAL A 525 1.26 -6.31 16.04
N SER A 526 1.51 -6.33 17.36
CA SER A 526 0.99 -5.34 18.31
C SER A 526 1.53 -3.91 18.11
N GLY A 527 2.57 -3.73 17.28
CA GLY A 527 3.15 -2.42 16.87
C GLY A 527 2.98 -2.08 15.37
N ASP A 528 3.75 -1.11 14.86
CA ASP A 528 3.70 -0.64 13.44
C ASP A 528 4.38 -1.60 12.44
N VAL A 529 4.25 -2.92 12.67
CA VAL A 529 4.98 -3.99 11.98
C VAL A 529 4.29 -4.39 10.66
N MET A 530 2.99 -4.08 10.53
CA MET A 530 2.18 -4.31 9.32
C MET A 530 2.52 -3.34 8.18
N GLY A 531 3.78 -3.36 7.73
CA GLY A 531 4.29 -2.50 6.67
C GLY A 531 5.75 -2.05 6.83
N GLY A 532 6.30 -2.17 8.05
CA GLY A 532 7.67 -1.78 8.42
C GLY A 532 8.78 -2.56 7.71
N SER A 533 10.02 -2.09 7.83
CA SER A 533 11.22 -2.69 7.22
C SER A 533 11.83 -3.82 8.05
N ASP A 534 11.61 -3.79 9.37
CA ASP A 534 12.20 -4.73 10.32
C ASP A 534 11.15 -5.68 10.90
N ASN A 535 11.57 -6.89 11.26
CA ASN A 535 10.72 -7.91 11.83
C ASN A 535 11.50 -8.79 12.81
N ALA A 536 10.89 -9.12 13.94
CA ALA A 536 11.35 -10.18 14.83
C ALA A 536 10.40 -11.36 14.63
N VAL A 537 10.94 -12.54 14.32
CA VAL A 537 10.13 -13.71 13.99
C VAL A 537 10.57 -14.95 14.76
N HIS A 538 9.59 -15.79 15.07
CA HIS A 538 9.80 -17.07 15.74
C HIS A 538 9.42 -18.19 14.77
N ILE A 539 10.34 -19.09 14.47
CA ILE A 539 10.08 -20.25 13.62
C ILE A 539 9.68 -21.41 14.53
N VAL A 540 8.40 -21.77 14.47
CA VAL A 540 7.82 -22.83 15.30
C VAL A 540 7.76 -24.13 14.50
N THR A 541 8.54 -25.14 14.92
CA THR A 541 8.65 -26.46 14.27
C THR A 541 8.22 -27.59 15.21
N SER A 542 8.12 -28.81 14.71
CA SER A 542 7.87 -30.00 15.56
C SER A 542 8.93 -30.20 16.63
N GLN A 543 10.18 -29.82 16.36
CA GLN A 543 11.33 -30.02 17.25
C GLN A 543 11.50 -28.89 18.28
N GLY A 544 10.96 -27.70 18.03
CA GLY A 544 11.16 -26.58 18.94
C GLY A 544 10.70 -25.24 18.38
N VAL A 545 11.19 -24.17 19.01
CA VAL A 545 11.05 -22.80 18.53
C VAL A 545 12.45 -22.25 18.33
N GLU A 546 12.67 -21.62 17.19
CA GLU A 546 13.89 -20.88 16.89
C GLU A 546 13.56 -19.39 16.80
N ASP A 547 14.32 -18.58 17.52
CA ASP A 547 14.13 -17.14 17.58
C ASP A 547 15.08 -16.43 16.60
N LEU A 548 14.53 -15.69 15.65
CA LEU A 548 15.31 -14.77 14.83
C LEU A 548 15.25 -13.37 15.44
N PRO A 549 16.41 -12.72 15.69
CA PRO A 549 16.42 -11.37 16.26
C PRO A 549 15.75 -10.38 15.31
N GLN A 550 15.41 -9.19 15.82
CA GLN A 550 14.88 -8.12 14.98
C GLN A 550 15.88 -7.77 13.87
N MET A 551 15.48 -7.99 12.62
CA MET A 551 16.32 -7.75 11.44
C MET A 551 15.46 -7.29 10.27
N HIS A 552 16.11 -6.84 9.19
CA HIS A 552 15.39 -6.39 8.00
C HIS A 552 14.61 -7.55 7.36
N LYS A 553 13.49 -7.27 6.70
CA LYS A 553 12.65 -8.32 6.07
C LYS A 553 13.39 -9.19 5.07
N ASP A 554 14.38 -8.61 4.38
CA ASP A 554 15.25 -9.33 3.44
C ASP A 554 16.20 -10.28 4.17
N ASP A 555 16.66 -9.91 5.37
CA ASP A 555 17.49 -10.77 6.22
C ASP A 555 16.66 -11.92 6.79
N VAL A 556 15.44 -11.64 7.25
CA VAL A 556 14.49 -12.69 7.66
C VAL A 556 14.23 -13.66 6.51
N ALA A 557 13.99 -13.14 5.30
CA ALA A 557 13.75 -13.96 4.13
C ALA A 557 14.93 -14.88 3.81
N ARG A 558 16.16 -14.35 3.84
CA ARG A 558 17.38 -15.14 3.59
C ARG A 558 17.59 -16.22 4.65
N ALA A 559 17.45 -15.87 5.93
CA ALA A 559 17.58 -16.81 7.04
C ALA A 559 16.53 -17.92 6.98
N LEU A 560 15.30 -17.60 6.59
CA LEU A 560 14.23 -18.58 6.38
C LEU A 560 14.56 -19.52 5.21
N VAL A 561 14.99 -18.97 4.07
CA VAL A 561 15.34 -19.75 2.88
C VAL A 561 16.54 -20.67 3.12
N GLU A 562 17.54 -20.22 3.87
CA GLU A 562 18.68 -21.04 4.29
C GLU A 562 18.23 -22.28 5.07
N ARG A 563 17.39 -22.09 6.10
CA ARG A 563 16.80 -23.19 6.87
C ARG A 563 15.95 -24.11 6.00
N MET A 564 15.17 -23.55 5.08
CA MET A 564 14.35 -24.34 4.16
C MET A 564 15.23 -25.25 3.30
N ALA A 565 16.37 -24.75 2.82
CA ALA A 565 17.30 -25.55 2.04
C ALA A 565 17.92 -26.68 2.86
N GLU A 566 18.34 -26.41 4.09
CA GLU A 566 18.83 -27.44 5.02
C GLU A 566 17.78 -28.53 5.27
N ALA A 567 16.53 -28.15 5.51
CA ALA A 567 15.44 -29.10 5.74
C ALA A 567 15.16 -29.97 4.50
N LEU A 568 15.15 -29.37 3.31
CA LEU A 568 14.94 -30.09 2.05
C LEU A 568 16.13 -30.99 1.67
N ALA A 569 17.34 -30.69 2.13
CA ALA A 569 18.53 -31.53 1.96
C ALA A 569 18.44 -32.78 2.86
N GLN A 570 18.10 -32.60 4.13
CA GLN A 570 17.96 -33.70 5.10
C GLN A 570 16.87 -34.71 4.70
N SER A 571 15.75 -34.23 4.14
CA SER A 571 14.68 -35.11 3.63
C SER A 571 15.05 -35.89 2.36
N GLY A 572 16.18 -35.57 1.72
CA GLY A 572 16.69 -36.30 0.55
C GLY A 572 17.67 -37.42 0.90
N GLU A 573 18.18 -37.46 2.14
CA GLU A 573 19.12 -38.51 2.61
C GLU A 573 18.40 -39.70 3.28
N GLU A 574 17.10 -39.55 3.60
CA GLU A 574 16.26 -40.60 4.22
C GLU A 574 15.43 -41.43 3.21
N GLU A 575 15.43 -41.05 1.92
CA GLU A 575 14.90 -41.84 0.78
C GLU A 575 16.02 -42.66 0.11
#